data_AF-A0A965EX19-F1
#
_entry.id   AF-A0A965EX19-F1
#
_cell.length_a   1.000
_cell.length_b   1.000
_cell.length_c   1.000
_cell.angle_alpha   90.00
_cell.angle_beta   90.00
_cell.angle_gamma   90.00
#
_symmetry.space_group_name_H-M   'P 1'
#
loop_
_entity.id
_entity.type
_entity.pdbx_description
1 polymer ?
#
loop_
_entity_poly.entity_id
_entity_poly.type
_entity_poly.pdbx_seq_one_letter_code
_entity_poly.pdbx_strand_id
1 'polypeptide(L)'
;MVVGVRVSGQRVRHRTGQISAIPGRTNHIWLKSEKDGTYAGVCNQFCGIQHALMRYAAISVPRPEFDAWVARQRMAPVTPVSSTNADQSLVLQAKGAQLFAAGACKTCHMIRGTEAIGKVGPDLTHFSSRTSIASKTLPSTVENVKAWLRNPQAVKPGTIMPNLNLKEEDIDALAAYLCRPVDPSINSGCQVAPTNAAKK
;
A
#
# COMPACT_ATOMS: atom_id res chain seq x y z
N MET A 1 18.76 -12.78 -14.88
CA MET A 1 18.44 -12.92 -13.46
C MET A 1 16.96 -13.29 -13.36
N VAL A 2 16.65 -14.48 -12.83
CA VAL A 2 15.28 -14.98 -12.72
C VAL A 2 14.80 -14.69 -11.31
N VAL A 3 13.90 -13.74 -11.16
CA VAL A 3 13.16 -13.55 -9.91
C VAL A 3 11.81 -14.20 -10.14
N GLY A 4 11.60 -15.38 -9.54
CA GLY A 4 10.30 -16.02 -9.52
C GLY A 4 9.34 -15.20 -8.68
N VAL A 5 8.62 -14.27 -9.31
CA VAL A 5 7.52 -13.56 -8.65
C VAL A 5 6.28 -14.43 -8.81
N ARG A 6 5.76 -14.98 -7.69
CA ARG A 6 4.39 -15.51 -7.66
C ARG A 6 3.44 -14.32 -7.66
N VAL A 7 3.21 -13.76 -8.85
CA VAL A 7 2.23 -12.69 -9.01
C VAL A 7 0.85 -13.34 -9.07
N SER A 8 0.00 -13.11 -8.06
CA SER A 8 -1.44 -13.31 -8.20
C SER A 8 -2.01 -12.22 -9.11
N GLY A 9 -1.78 -12.44 -10.42
CA GLY A 9 -2.09 -11.56 -11.54
C GLY A 9 -1.27 -10.29 -11.50
N GLN A 10 -0.58 -9.93 -12.62
CA GLN A 10 -0.22 -8.57 -13.07
C GLN A 10 1.16 -8.44 -13.82
N ARG A 11 1.16 -7.74 -14.98
CA ARG A 11 2.08 -7.57 -16.15
C ARG A 11 3.16 -6.46 -16.05
N VAL A 12 4.33 -6.71 -16.65
CA VAL A 12 5.46 -5.78 -16.87
C VAL A 12 5.69 -5.65 -18.39
N ARG A 13 5.92 -4.44 -18.94
CA ARG A 13 6.00 -4.21 -20.40
C ARG A 13 7.30 -4.75 -21.06
N HIS A 14 7.19 -5.83 -21.83
CA HIS A 14 7.76 -6.04 -23.18
C HIS A 14 6.93 -7.15 -23.89
N ARG A 15 6.99 -7.22 -25.22
CA ARG A 15 5.89 -7.52 -26.18
C ARG A 15 5.33 -8.97 -26.29
N THR A 16 5.33 -9.80 -25.26
CA THR A 16 4.55 -11.07 -25.14
C THR A 16 4.47 -11.47 -23.65
N GLY A 17 3.28 -11.65 -23.07
CA GLY A 17 3.19 -12.05 -21.65
C GLY A 17 1.96 -11.58 -20.86
N GLN A 18 0.77 -11.58 -21.46
CA GLN A 18 -0.46 -11.46 -20.68
C GLN A 18 -0.86 -12.84 -20.17
N ILE A 19 -1.26 -12.92 -18.91
CA ILE A 19 -1.87 -14.12 -18.35
C ILE A 19 -3.14 -13.72 -17.61
N SER A 20 -4.20 -14.51 -17.79
CA SER A 20 -5.49 -14.26 -17.16
C SER A 20 -5.49 -14.74 -15.71
N ALA A 21 -6.08 -13.96 -14.81
CA ALA A 21 -6.41 -14.41 -13.46
C ALA A 21 -7.80 -15.05 -13.51
N ILE A 22 -7.85 -16.38 -13.56
CA ILE A 22 -9.11 -17.15 -13.64
C ILE A 22 -9.40 -17.74 -12.26
N PRO A 23 -10.55 -17.45 -11.64
CA PRO A 23 -10.92 -18.04 -10.36
C PRO A 23 -10.78 -19.57 -10.36
N GLY A 24 -10.14 -20.13 -9.33
CA GLY A 24 -9.92 -21.57 -9.18
C GLY A 24 -8.77 -22.15 -10.03
N ARG A 25 -8.08 -21.34 -10.85
CA ARG A 25 -6.92 -21.79 -11.64
C ARG A 25 -5.64 -21.07 -11.22
N THR A 26 -4.56 -21.83 -11.09
CA THR A 26 -3.23 -21.26 -10.89
C THR A 26 -2.52 -21.21 -12.23
N ASN A 27 -2.13 -20.00 -12.63
CA ASN A 27 -1.40 -19.75 -13.86
C ASN A 27 -0.01 -19.22 -13.51
N HIS A 28 1.00 -19.57 -14.31
CA HIS A 28 2.39 -19.17 -14.09
C HIS A 28 2.94 -18.45 -15.33
N ILE A 29 3.67 -17.37 -15.11
CA ILE A 29 4.42 -16.66 -16.15
C ILE A 29 5.82 -16.34 -15.64
N TRP A 30 6.81 -16.47 -16.50
CA TRP A 30 8.17 -16.05 -16.22
C TRP A 30 8.39 -14.64 -16.76
N LEU A 31 8.88 -13.75 -15.91
CA LEU A 31 9.23 -12.38 -16.27
C LEU A 31 10.71 -12.17 -15.99
N LYS A 32 11.42 -11.59 -16.96
CA LYS A 32 12.80 -11.15 -16.82
C LYS A 32 12.87 -9.70 -17.31
N SER A 33 13.28 -8.80 -16.44
CA SER A 33 13.63 -7.44 -16.83
C SER A 33 15.06 -7.43 -17.40
N GLU A 34 15.26 -6.67 -18.47
CA GLU A 34 16.59 -6.42 -19.03
C GLU A 34 17.19 -5.11 -18.50
N LYS A 35 16.33 -4.18 -18.05
CA LYS A 35 16.71 -2.87 -17.54
C LYS A 35 16.05 -2.62 -16.19
N ASP A 36 16.74 -1.89 -15.34
CA ASP A 36 16.15 -1.39 -14.11
C ASP A 36 15.11 -0.31 -14.41
N GLY A 37 14.17 -0.15 -13.49
CA GLY A 37 13.11 0.84 -13.59
C GLY A 37 11.73 0.34 -13.19
N THR A 38 10.77 1.24 -13.30
CA THR A 38 9.36 0.97 -12.97
C THR A 38 8.59 0.61 -14.22
N TYR A 39 7.98 -0.57 -14.21
CA TYR A 39 7.16 -1.07 -15.29
C TYR A 39 5.69 -0.98 -14.90
N ALA A 40 4.96 -0.12 -15.59
CA ALA A 40 3.53 0.00 -15.42
C ALA A 40 2.82 -1.26 -15.89
N GLY A 41 1.79 -1.66 -15.13
CA GLY A 41 0.87 -2.67 -15.60
C GLY A 41 -0.58 -2.33 -15.29
N VAL A 42 -1.44 -3.00 -16.05
CA VAL A 42 -2.87 -2.77 -16.12
C VAL A 42 -3.62 -4.10 -16.12
N CYS A 43 -4.84 -4.10 -15.60
CA CYS A 43 -5.81 -5.14 -15.91
C CYS A 43 -6.20 -5.01 -17.39
N ASN A 44 -6.23 -6.12 -18.13
CA ASN A 44 -6.55 -6.13 -19.57
C ASN A 44 -7.75 -7.03 -19.89
N GLN A 45 -8.62 -7.24 -18.91
CA GLN A 45 -9.89 -7.93 -19.06
C GLN A 45 -10.92 -7.17 -18.23
N PHE A 46 -12.08 -6.89 -18.81
CA PHE A 46 -13.15 -6.22 -18.07
C PHE A 46 -13.51 -7.04 -16.81
N CYS A 47 -13.42 -6.38 -15.66
CA CYS A 47 -13.62 -7.01 -14.35
C CYS A 47 -14.58 -6.20 -13.47
N GLY A 48 -15.43 -5.37 -14.10
CA GLY A 48 -16.36 -4.45 -13.44
C GLY A 48 -15.96 -2.98 -13.59
N ILE A 49 -16.73 -2.12 -12.92
CA ILE A 49 -16.69 -0.65 -13.09
C ILE A 49 -15.33 -0.02 -12.78
N GLN A 50 -14.51 -0.69 -11.96
CA GLN A 50 -13.17 -0.22 -11.63
C GLN A 50 -12.07 -0.70 -12.61
N HIS A 51 -12.44 -1.37 -13.70
CA HIS A 51 -11.51 -1.99 -14.65
C HIS A 51 -10.39 -1.03 -15.08
N ALA A 52 -10.73 0.19 -15.51
CA ALA A 52 -9.76 1.19 -15.96
C ALA A 52 -8.83 1.71 -14.84
N LEU A 53 -9.22 1.54 -13.58
CA LEU A 53 -8.50 1.97 -12.38
C LEU A 53 -7.75 0.81 -11.70
N MET A 54 -7.71 -0.38 -12.31
CA MET A 54 -6.97 -1.53 -11.78
C MET A 54 -5.53 -1.53 -12.31
N ARG A 55 -4.70 -0.62 -11.76
CA ARG A 55 -3.29 -0.43 -12.13
C ARG A 55 -2.35 -0.84 -11.00
N TYR A 56 -1.10 -1.08 -11.38
CA TYR A 56 -0.01 -1.53 -10.51
C TYR A 56 1.33 -1.26 -11.20
N ALA A 57 2.42 -1.53 -10.49
CA ALA A 57 3.76 -1.42 -11.02
C ALA A 57 4.60 -2.61 -10.53
N ALA A 58 5.49 -3.09 -11.38
CA ALA A 58 6.64 -3.87 -10.94
C ALA A 58 7.87 -2.98 -10.98
N ILE A 59 8.74 -3.13 -9.99
CA ILE A 59 9.97 -2.37 -9.88
C ILE A 59 11.12 -3.34 -10.09
N SER A 60 11.92 -3.11 -11.14
CA SER A 60 13.19 -3.81 -11.35
C SER A 60 14.29 -2.97 -10.78
N VAL A 61 15.09 -3.58 -9.91
CA VAL A 61 16.27 -2.99 -9.29
C VAL A 61 17.43 -3.99 -9.34
N PRO A 62 18.69 -3.54 -9.19
CA PRO A 62 19.82 -4.44 -9.04
C PRO A 62 19.61 -5.44 -7.90
N ARG A 63 20.20 -6.63 -8.04
CA ARG A 63 20.04 -7.70 -7.03
C ARG A 63 20.41 -7.31 -5.60
N PRO A 64 21.53 -6.62 -5.35
CA PRO A 64 21.87 -6.22 -3.99
C PRO A 64 20.81 -5.30 -3.37
N GLU A 65 20.21 -4.42 -4.17
CA GLU A 65 19.13 -3.54 -3.72
C GLU A 65 17.85 -4.33 -3.40
N PHE A 66 17.51 -5.31 -4.26
CA PHE A 66 16.38 -6.20 -4.01
C PHE A 66 16.56 -7.04 -2.73
N ASP A 67 17.74 -7.64 -2.54
CA ASP A 67 18.02 -8.47 -1.36
C ASP A 67 18.00 -7.61 -0.09
N ALA A 68 18.56 -6.40 -0.12
CA ALA A 68 18.48 -5.44 0.97
C ALA A 68 17.02 -5.03 1.27
N TRP A 69 16.21 -4.82 0.22
CA TRP A 69 14.77 -4.56 0.38
C TRP A 69 14.06 -5.75 1.03
N VAL A 70 14.27 -6.99 0.58
CA VAL A 70 13.68 -8.20 1.18
C VAL A 70 14.07 -8.34 2.65
N ALA A 71 15.34 -8.12 2.99
CA ALA A 71 15.80 -8.17 4.37
C ALA A 71 15.04 -7.18 5.26
N ARG A 72 14.84 -5.94 4.80
CA ARG A 72 14.04 -4.92 5.50
C ARG A 72 12.57 -5.32 5.65
N GLN A 73 11.94 -5.90 4.62
CA GLN A 73 10.55 -6.36 4.69
C GLN A 73 10.34 -7.51 5.69
N ARG A 74 11.41 -8.24 6.04
CA ARG A 74 11.36 -9.34 7.02
C ARG A 74 11.62 -8.88 8.45
N MET A 75 12.04 -7.63 8.66
CA MET A 75 12.27 -7.12 10.01
C MET A 75 10.95 -7.09 10.79
N ALA A 76 11.04 -7.32 12.10
CA ALA A 76 9.87 -7.25 12.98
C ALA A 76 9.26 -5.84 12.94
N PRO A 77 7.93 -5.70 13.09
CA PRO A 77 7.31 -4.40 13.25
C PRO A 77 7.96 -3.68 14.42
N VAL A 78 8.48 -2.47 14.19
CA VAL A 78 8.98 -1.62 15.27
C VAL A 78 7.81 -1.38 16.23
N THR A 79 7.85 -1.81 17.47
CA THR A 79 6.85 -1.38 18.47
C THR A 79 7.13 0.09 18.80
N PRO A 80 6.10 0.96 18.91
CA PRO A 80 6.32 2.33 19.37
C PRO A 80 6.99 2.27 20.75
N VAL A 81 8.26 2.62 20.82
CA VAL A 81 8.93 2.88 22.10
C VAL A 81 8.37 4.20 22.60
N SER A 82 7.76 4.19 23.79
CA SER A 82 7.36 5.42 24.48
C SER A 82 8.59 6.32 24.60
N SER A 83 8.65 7.39 23.80
CA SER A 83 9.58 8.47 24.10
C SER A 83 9.08 9.18 25.36
N THR A 84 9.98 9.40 26.30
CA THR A 84 9.75 10.08 27.58
C THR A 84 9.42 11.57 27.43
N ASN A 85 9.41 12.08 26.20
CA ASN A 85 8.75 13.32 25.80
C ASN A 85 7.56 12.91 24.92
N ALA A 86 6.35 13.36 25.26
CA ALA A 86 5.11 13.03 24.56
C ALA A 86 5.14 13.53 23.10
N ASP A 87 5.81 12.77 22.22
CA ASP A 87 5.74 12.99 20.79
C ASP A 87 4.29 12.72 20.37
N GLN A 88 3.59 13.79 20.03
CA GLN A 88 2.20 13.77 19.61
C GLN A 88 1.99 12.82 18.41
N SER A 89 3.02 12.60 17.59
CA SER A 89 3.02 11.62 16.50
C SER A 89 2.91 10.18 17.02
N LEU A 90 3.64 9.82 18.07
CA LEU A 90 3.57 8.49 18.67
C LEU A 90 2.22 8.24 19.34
N VAL A 91 1.66 9.26 19.99
CA VAL A 91 0.31 9.18 20.59
C VAL A 91 -0.75 8.92 19.51
N LEU A 92 -0.69 9.66 18.39
CA LEU A 92 -1.59 9.45 17.26
C LEU A 92 -1.43 8.06 16.63
N GLN A 93 -0.20 7.59 16.45
CA GLN A 93 0.08 6.25 15.94
C GLN A 93 -0.47 5.15 16.85
N ALA A 94 -0.35 5.30 18.17
CA ALA A 94 -0.89 4.36 19.14
C ALA A 94 -2.44 4.35 19.12
N LYS A 95 -3.08 5.53 19.07
CA LYS A 95 -4.53 5.65 18.88
C LYS A 95 -4.97 4.98 17.58
N GLY A 96 -4.25 5.21 16.48
CA GLY A 96 -4.53 4.60 15.18
C GLY A 96 -4.42 3.08 15.20
N ALA A 97 -3.40 2.53 15.88
CA ALA A 97 -3.26 1.09 16.07
C ALA A 97 -4.45 0.50 16.83
N GLN A 98 -4.91 1.17 17.90
CA GLN A 98 -6.08 0.75 18.67
C GLN A 98 -7.36 0.80 17.82
N LEU A 99 -7.59 1.89 17.08
CA LEU A 99 -8.73 2.02 16.18
C LEU A 99 -8.74 0.94 15.09
N PHE A 100 -7.57 0.62 14.52
CA PHE A 100 -7.44 -0.43 13.53
C PHE A 100 -7.78 -1.81 14.12
N ALA A 101 -7.27 -2.10 15.32
CA ALA A 101 -7.46 -3.37 16.01
C ALA A 101 -8.86 -3.55 16.60
N ALA A 102 -9.52 -2.47 17.04
CA ALA A 102 -10.86 -2.52 17.60
C ALA A 102 -11.95 -2.39 16.51
N GLY A 103 -11.66 -1.69 15.41
CA GLY A 103 -12.62 -1.35 14.37
C GLY A 103 -12.76 -2.38 13.24
N ALA A 104 -13.53 -1.99 12.22
CA ALA A 104 -13.81 -2.84 11.05
C ALA A 104 -12.59 -3.08 10.14
N CYS A 105 -11.51 -2.32 10.30
CA CYS A 105 -10.33 -2.40 9.44
C CYS A 105 -9.70 -3.80 9.47
N LYS A 106 -9.55 -4.40 10.66
CA LYS A 106 -8.93 -5.73 10.83
C LYS A 106 -9.70 -6.88 10.19
N THR A 107 -11.00 -6.72 9.98
CA THR A 107 -11.86 -7.73 9.37
C THR A 107 -11.57 -7.89 7.89
N CYS A 108 -11.24 -6.79 7.21
CA CYS A 108 -10.96 -6.79 5.79
C CYS A 108 -9.46 -6.82 5.49
N HIS A 109 -8.65 -6.12 6.28
CA HIS A 109 -7.22 -5.96 6.04
C HIS A 109 -6.37 -6.73 7.04
N MET A 110 -5.28 -7.29 6.55
CA MET A 110 -4.26 -7.94 7.36
C MET A 110 -3.11 -6.98 7.66
N ILE A 111 -2.56 -7.08 8.87
CA ILE A 111 -1.25 -6.54 9.23
C ILE A 111 -0.52 -7.66 9.99
N ARG A 112 0.52 -8.24 9.37
CA ARG A 112 1.30 -9.32 9.99
C ARG A 112 1.93 -8.84 11.30
N GLY A 113 1.91 -9.71 12.30
CA GLY A 113 2.36 -9.40 13.66
C GLY A 113 1.29 -8.75 14.54
N THR A 114 0.04 -8.69 14.08
CA THR A 114 -1.13 -8.24 14.86
C THR A 114 -2.26 -9.26 14.74
N GLU A 115 -3.35 -9.08 15.50
CA GLU A 115 -4.58 -9.88 15.38
C GLU A 115 -5.37 -9.62 14.07
N ALA A 116 -4.96 -8.64 13.27
CA ALA A 116 -5.62 -8.32 12.01
C ALA A 116 -5.22 -9.31 10.90
N ILE A 117 -6.15 -10.18 10.54
CA ILE A 117 -5.96 -11.28 9.59
C ILE A 117 -6.91 -11.23 8.38
N GLY A 118 -7.59 -10.11 8.16
CA GLY A 118 -8.55 -9.93 7.07
C GLY A 118 -7.94 -10.14 5.68
N LYS A 119 -8.69 -10.79 4.78
CA LYS A 119 -8.23 -11.15 3.42
C LYS A 119 -9.08 -10.55 2.29
N VAL A 120 -10.08 -9.73 2.62
CA VAL A 120 -10.97 -9.09 1.64
C VAL A 120 -10.26 -7.89 1.00
N GLY A 121 -9.61 -7.06 1.83
CA GLY A 121 -8.79 -5.94 1.40
C GLY A 121 -7.33 -6.35 1.20
N PRO A 122 -6.51 -5.48 0.60
CA PRO A 122 -5.07 -5.70 0.49
C PRO A 122 -4.38 -5.81 1.86
N ASP A 123 -3.34 -6.64 1.94
CA ASP A 123 -2.39 -6.69 3.06
C ASP A 123 -1.79 -5.29 3.28
N LEU A 124 -1.78 -4.78 4.52
CA LEU A 124 -1.28 -3.44 4.87
C LEU A 124 0.04 -3.49 5.66
N THR A 125 0.65 -4.66 5.83
CA THR A 125 1.88 -4.87 6.64
C THR A 125 3.01 -3.89 6.29
N HIS A 126 3.19 -3.60 4.99
CA HIS A 126 4.22 -2.69 4.49
C HIS A 126 3.60 -1.51 3.76
N PHE A 127 2.50 -0.97 4.30
CA PHE A 127 1.76 0.10 3.66
C PHE A 127 2.61 1.35 3.43
N SER A 128 3.40 1.76 4.42
CA SER A 128 4.28 2.93 4.34
C SER A 128 5.47 2.78 3.39
N SER A 129 5.70 1.62 2.76
CA SER A 129 6.70 1.50 1.68
C SER A 129 6.09 1.66 0.28
N ARG A 130 4.79 1.92 0.17
CA ARG A 130 4.09 2.03 -1.12
C ARG A 130 4.24 3.42 -1.71
N THR A 131 4.50 3.50 -3.00
CA THR A 131 4.54 4.79 -3.72
C THR A 131 3.15 5.30 -4.12
N SER A 132 2.12 4.46 -4.00
CA SER A 132 0.75 4.78 -4.42
C SER A 132 -0.30 3.98 -3.66
N ILE A 133 -1.52 4.51 -3.61
CA ILE A 133 -2.69 3.86 -2.99
C ILE A 133 -3.83 3.68 -4.02
N ALA A 134 -4.93 3.02 -3.59
CA ALA A 134 -6.14 2.83 -4.40
C ALA A 134 -5.91 2.18 -5.79
N SER A 135 -4.96 1.24 -5.89
CA SER A 135 -4.50 0.62 -7.15
C SER A 135 -3.86 1.62 -8.13
N LYS A 136 -2.88 2.40 -7.63
CA LYS A 136 -2.17 3.45 -8.39
C LYS A 136 -3.05 4.61 -8.86
N THR A 137 -4.24 4.82 -8.29
CA THR A 137 -5.06 6.00 -8.58
C THR A 137 -4.46 7.27 -7.97
N LEU A 138 -3.89 7.18 -6.76
CA LEU A 138 -3.28 8.31 -6.06
C LEU A 138 -1.84 8.01 -5.64
N PRO A 139 -0.94 9.02 -5.60
CA PRO A 139 0.33 8.92 -4.88
C PRO A 139 0.09 8.58 -3.40
N SER A 140 1.02 7.86 -2.79
CA SER A 140 0.94 7.59 -1.34
C SER A 140 1.44 8.81 -0.58
N THR A 141 0.52 9.70 -0.25
CA THR A 141 0.74 10.81 0.68
C THR A 141 -0.21 10.68 1.86
N VAL A 142 0.13 11.28 3.00
CA VAL A 142 -0.75 11.27 4.19
C VAL A 142 -2.12 11.86 3.82
N GLU A 143 -2.15 12.95 3.06
CA GLU A 143 -3.38 13.61 2.63
C GLU A 143 -4.25 12.72 1.76
N ASN A 144 -3.64 11.95 0.85
CA ASN A 144 -4.37 11.02 -0.01
C ASN A 144 -4.90 9.81 0.79
N VAL A 145 -4.18 9.36 1.81
CA VAL A 145 -4.68 8.33 2.74
C VAL A 145 -5.89 8.86 3.51
N LYS A 146 -5.83 10.09 4.03
CA LYS A 146 -6.97 10.73 4.70
C LYS A 146 -8.16 10.91 3.75
N ALA A 147 -7.92 11.37 2.52
CA ALA A 147 -8.96 11.51 1.49
C ALA A 147 -9.63 10.17 1.16
N TRP A 148 -8.83 9.11 1.05
CA TRP A 148 -9.34 7.75 0.86
C TRP A 148 -10.21 7.29 2.03
N LEU A 149 -9.74 7.46 3.29
CA LEU A 149 -10.49 7.07 4.48
C LEU A 149 -11.80 7.86 4.66
N ARG A 150 -11.80 9.14 4.27
CA ARG A 150 -12.96 10.02 4.35
C ARG A 150 -14.07 9.64 3.37
N ASN A 151 -13.71 9.30 2.12
CA ASN A 151 -14.69 8.85 1.13
C ASN A 151 -14.03 7.99 0.03
N PRO A 152 -13.97 6.65 0.21
CA PRO A 152 -13.39 5.76 -0.79
C PRO A 152 -14.10 5.81 -2.16
N GLN A 153 -15.42 6.03 -2.17
CA GLN A 153 -16.20 6.10 -3.41
C GLN A 153 -15.88 7.34 -4.24
N ALA A 154 -15.57 8.48 -3.59
CA ALA A 154 -15.15 9.68 -4.30
C ALA A 154 -13.78 9.53 -4.97
N VAL A 155 -12.87 8.76 -4.35
CA VAL A 155 -11.55 8.49 -4.92
C VAL A 155 -11.61 7.44 -6.01
N LYS A 156 -12.37 6.37 -5.78
CA LYS A 156 -12.47 5.23 -6.70
C LYS A 156 -13.90 4.69 -6.71
N PRO A 157 -14.78 5.23 -7.57
CA PRO A 157 -16.17 4.79 -7.66
C PRO A 157 -16.27 3.28 -7.87
N GLY A 158 -17.16 2.63 -7.12
CA GLY A 158 -17.33 1.18 -7.17
C GLY A 158 -16.37 0.37 -6.31
N THR A 159 -15.62 1.01 -5.41
CA THR A 159 -14.70 0.29 -4.53
C THR A 159 -15.51 -0.51 -3.52
N ILE A 160 -15.00 -1.68 -3.14
CA ILE A 160 -15.67 -2.53 -2.14
C ILE A 160 -15.38 -2.03 -0.73
N MET A 161 -14.33 -1.21 -0.53
CA MET A 161 -14.11 -0.57 0.75
C MET A 161 -15.24 0.45 1.02
N PRO A 162 -16.07 0.23 2.06
CA PRO A 162 -17.19 1.12 2.36
C PRO A 162 -16.69 2.44 2.94
N ASN A 163 -17.52 3.48 2.85
CA ASN A 163 -17.33 4.66 3.70
C ASN A 163 -17.73 4.30 5.13
N LEU A 164 -16.77 4.34 6.06
CA LEU A 164 -16.99 4.02 7.46
C LEU A 164 -17.50 5.23 8.28
N ASN A 165 -17.67 6.40 7.64
CA ASN A 165 -18.11 7.65 8.26
C ASN A 165 -17.29 8.00 9.52
N LEU A 166 -15.96 7.85 9.41
CA LEU A 166 -15.03 8.10 10.49
C LEU A 166 -14.96 9.60 10.83
N LYS A 167 -14.71 9.91 12.11
CA LYS A 167 -14.40 11.27 12.54
C LYS A 167 -13.01 11.67 12.05
N GLU A 168 -12.78 12.97 11.86
CA GLU A 168 -11.48 13.49 11.41
C GLU A 168 -10.32 13.09 12.30
N GLU A 169 -10.51 13.16 13.61
CA GLU A 169 -9.49 12.78 14.60
C GLU A 169 -9.10 11.30 14.51
N ASP A 170 -10.01 10.45 14.07
CA ASP A 170 -9.78 9.01 13.89
C ASP A 170 -9.11 8.73 12.54
N ILE A 171 -9.50 9.49 11.50
CA ILE A 171 -8.81 9.49 10.20
C ILE A 171 -7.36 9.90 10.37
N ASP A 172 -7.08 10.93 11.16
CA ASP A 172 -5.73 11.41 11.45
C ASP A 172 -4.88 10.36 12.16
N ALA A 173 -5.43 9.73 13.20
CA ALA A 173 -4.76 8.68 13.94
C ALA A 173 -4.49 7.45 13.07
N LEU A 174 -5.48 7.00 12.28
CA LEU A 174 -5.32 5.87 11.36
C LEU A 174 -4.30 6.16 10.26
N ALA A 175 -4.31 7.36 9.69
CA ALA A 175 -3.32 7.77 8.70
C ALA A 175 -1.92 7.79 9.31
N ALA A 176 -1.74 8.35 10.51
CA ALA A 176 -0.46 8.36 11.22
C ALA A 176 0.05 6.93 11.48
N TYR A 177 -0.83 6.02 11.90
CA TYR A 177 -0.48 4.62 12.12
C TYR A 177 -0.05 3.90 10.82
N LEU A 178 -0.83 4.04 9.73
CA LEU A 178 -0.55 3.37 8.46
C LEU A 178 0.70 3.94 7.76
N CYS A 179 0.92 5.24 7.88
CA CYS A 179 2.01 5.96 7.24
C CYS A 179 3.29 5.99 8.06
N ARG A 180 3.35 5.23 9.16
CA ARG A 180 4.53 5.17 10.00
C ARG A 180 5.72 4.56 9.24
N PRO A 181 6.88 5.24 9.19
CA PRO A 181 8.06 4.69 8.55
C PRO A 181 8.54 3.45 9.31
N VAL A 182 8.85 2.39 8.57
CA VAL A 182 9.53 1.21 9.12
C VAL A 182 11.01 1.52 9.38
N ASP A 183 11.55 2.53 8.68
CA ASP A 183 12.92 3.04 8.78
C ASP A 183 12.92 4.56 8.45
N PRO A 184 13.40 5.45 9.35
CA PRO A 184 13.47 6.90 9.10
C PRO A 184 14.41 7.30 7.95
N SER A 185 15.34 6.44 7.55
CA SER A 185 16.34 6.73 6.51
C SER A 185 15.86 6.48 5.07
N ILE A 186 14.64 5.96 4.90
CA ILE A 186 14.07 5.61 3.60
C ILE A 186 13.00 6.64 3.22
N ASN A 187 12.96 6.99 1.93
CA ASN A 187 11.88 7.78 1.33
C ASN A 187 10.57 6.98 1.43
N SER A 188 9.86 7.18 2.54
CA SER A 188 8.66 6.44 2.91
C SER A 188 7.52 6.81 1.96
N GLY A 189 6.79 5.80 1.53
CA GLY A 189 5.41 5.99 1.09
C GLY A 189 4.63 6.68 2.21
N CYS A 190 3.68 7.54 1.83
CA CYS A 190 3.10 8.57 2.70
C CYS A 190 4.01 9.77 2.96
N GLN A 191 4.61 10.31 1.91
CA GLN A 191 5.22 11.64 1.98
C GLN A 191 4.16 12.66 2.41
N VAL A 192 4.53 13.63 3.25
CA VAL A 192 3.70 14.83 3.47
C VAL A 192 3.64 15.55 2.13
N ALA A 193 2.45 15.89 1.62
CA ALA A 193 2.35 16.69 0.41
C ALA A 193 3.24 17.95 0.56
N PRO A 194 4.02 18.34 -0.46
CA PRO A 194 4.80 19.56 -0.36
C PRO A 194 3.85 20.71 -0.05
N THR A 195 4.03 21.36 1.10
CA THR A 195 3.35 22.62 1.40
C THR A 195 3.73 23.56 0.28
N ASN A 196 2.78 23.95 -0.57
CA ASN A 196 3.01 24.96 -1.58
C ASN A 196 3.54 26.21 -0.87
N ALA A 197 4.85 26.44 -0.95
CA ALA A 197 5.40 27.76 -0.71
C ALA A 197 4.66 28.70 -1.65
N ALA A 198 4.10 29.76 -1.08
CA ALA A 198 3.31 30.77 -1.76
C ALA A 198 3.94 31.13 -3.12
N LYS A 199 3.18 30.95 -4.20
CA LYS A 199 3.47 31.63 -5.45
C LYS A 199 3.37 33.14 -5.18
N LYS A 200 4.50 33.83 -5.18
CA LYS A 200 4.55 35.26 -5.49
C LYS A 200 4.42 35.44 -7.01
#